data_AF-A0A6G1DTD0-F1
#
_entry.id   AF-A0A6G1DTD0-F1
#
_cell.length_a   1.000
_cell.length_b   1.000
_cell.length_c   1.000
_cell.angle_alpha   90.00
_cell.angle_beta   90.00
_cell.angle_gamma   90.00
#
_symmetry.space_group_name_H-M   'P 1'
#
loop_
_entity.id
_entity.type
_entity.pdbx_description
1 polymer ?
#
loop_
_entity_poly.entity_id
_entity_poly.type
_entity_poly.pdbx_seq_one_letter_code
_entity_poly.pdbx_strand_id
1 'polypeptide(L)'
;MDERNVSVDLIDEARGQAAQNLDRYITATKAWFNTKLAPRSFVPGDMVLWRALNPGKLQNKWEGSFRLAELDGAPLPHPWNVEALKKYYI
;
A
#
# COMPACT_ATOMS: atom_id res chain seq x y z
N MET A 1 -26.33 43.54 10.87
CA MET A 1 -25.28 42.53 10.63
C MET A 1 -25.92 41.52 9.71
N ASP A 2 -25.46 41.44 8.46
CA ASP A 2 -26.21 40.85 7.35
C ASP A 2 -26.33 39.32 7.44
N GLU A 3 -27.56 38.81 7.44
CA GLU A 3 -27.91 37.37 7.51
C GLU A 3 -27.20 36.51 6.44
N ARG A 4 -26.86 37.11 5.30
CA ARG A 4 -26.12 36.44 4.23
C ARG A 4 -24.71 36.04 4.64
N ASN A 5 -24.03 36.86 5.44
CA ASN A 5 -22.65 36.56 5.87
C ASN A 5 -22.65 35.40 6.87
N VAL A 6 -23.63 35.37 7.78
CA VAL A 6 -23.83 34.27 8.73
C VAL A 6 -24.08 32.95 8.00
N SER A 7 -24.91 32.96 6.94
CA SER A 7 -25.16 31.75 6.15
C SER A 7 -23.92 31.24 5.40
N VAL A 8 -23.05 32.14 4.93
CA VAL A 8 -21.82 31.76 4.22
C VAL A 8 -20.79 31.21 5.20
N ASP A 9 -20.62 31.84 6.36
CA ASP A 9 -19.70 31.38 7.41
C ASP A 9 -20.04 29.97 7.90
N LEU A 10 -21.35 29.67 8.08
CA LEU A 10 -21.82 28.33 8.46
C LEU A 10 -21.49 27.26 7.41
N ILE A 11 -21.53 27.61 6.12
CA ILE A 11 -21.20 26.69 5.03
C ILE A 11 -19.70 26.39 5.00
N ASP A 12 -18.87 27.42 5.18
CA ASP A 12 -17.41 27.26 5.17
C ASP A 12 -16.92 26.51 6.42
N GLU A 13 -17.53 26.73 7.58
CA GLU A 13 -17.29 25.94 8.79
C GLU A 13 -17.64 24.46 8.56
N ALA A 14 -18.80 24.17 7.96
CA ALA A 14 -19.22 22.79 7.65
C ALA A 14 -18.26 22.10 6.66
N ARG A 15 -17.77 22.83 5.65
CA ARG A 15 -16.77 22.32 4.69
C ARG A 15 -15.43 22.04 5.38
N GLY A 16 -14.97 22.95 6.23
CA GLY A 16 -13.75 22.78 7.03
C GLY A 16 -13.83 21.55 7.91
N GLN A 17 -14.96 21.35 8.59
CA GLN A 17 -15.19 20.18 9.43
C GLN A 17 -15.23 18.87 8.60
N ALA A 18 -15.88 18.89 7.43
CA ALA A 18 -15.92 17.74 6.54
C ALA A 18 -14.51 17.36 6.03
N ALA A 19 -13.69 18.34 5.67
CA ALA A 19 -12.30 18.11 5.25
C ALA A 19 -11.44 17.49 6.36
N GLN A 20 -11.56 17.99 7.59
CA GLN A 20 -10.87 17.41 8.75
C GLN A 20 -11.31 15.96 9.02
N ASN A 21 -12.60 15.68 8.90
CA ASN A 21 -13.13 14.33 9.08
C ASN A 21 -12.60 13.37 8.01
N LEU A 22 -12.50 13.81 6.76
CA LEU A 22 -11.92 13.03 5.67
C LEU A 22 -10.44 12.73 5.91
N ASP A 23 -9.66 13.73 6.32
CA ASP A 23 -8.24 13.54 6.59
C ASP A 23 -8.01 12.55 7.75
N ARG A 24 -8.79 12.67 8.83
CA ARG A 24 -8.79 11.71 9.94
C ARG A 24 -9.12 10.31 9.46
N TYR A 25 -10.14 10.16 8.61
CA TYR A 25 -10.54 8.87 8.06
C TYR A 25 -9.44 8.25 7.19
N ILE A 26 -8.86 9.02 6.25
CA ILE A 26 -7.80 8.55 5.36
C ILE A 26 -6.57 8.12 6.19
N THR A 27 -6.18 8.93 7.17
CA THR A 27 -5.03 8.67 8.04
C THR A 27 -5.25 7.41 8.87
N ALA A 28 -6.42 7.27 9.51
CA ALA A 28 -6.78 6.07 10.27
C ALA A 28 -6.81 4.82 9.39
N THR A 29 -7.33 4.93 8.17
CA THR A 29 -7.38 3.82 7.19
C THR A 29 -5.98 3.38 6.78
N LYS A 30 -5.07 4.33 6.48
CA LYS A 30 -3.66 4.05 6.18
C LYS A 30 -2.95 3.39 7.35
N ALA A 31 -3.14 3.91 8.56
CA ALA A 31 -2.55 3.33 9.77
C ALA A 31 -3.05 1.89 10.00
N TRP A 32 -4.36 1.67 9.91
CA TRP A 32 -4.94 0.34 10.04
C TRP A 32 -4.39 -0.62 8.98
N PHE A 33 -4.35 -0.21 7.72
CA PHE A 33 -3.77 -1.02 6.64
C PHE A 33 -2.30 -1.36 6.92
N ASN A 34 -1.49 -0.36 7.27
CA ASN A 34 -0.07 -0.55 7.58
C ASN A 34 0.16 -1.45 8.81
N THR A 35 -0.73 -1.42 9.81
CA THR A 35 -0.62 -2.37 10.96
C THR A 35 -0.96 -3.80 10.59
N LYS A 36 -1.82 -4.01 9.57
CA LYS A 36 -2.15 -5.34 9.03
C LYS A 36 -1.09 -5.85 8.06
N LEU A 37 -0.33 -4.94 7.45
CA LEU A 37 0.89 -5.27 6.74
C LEU A 37 1.98 -5.62 7.77
N ALA A 38 2.06 -6.88 8.19
CA ALA A 38 3.28 -7.35 8.84
C ALA A 38 4.47 -7.02 7.92
N PRO A 39 5.48 -6.27 8.37
CA PRO A 39 6.61 -5.91 7.52
C PRO A 39 7.30 -7.19 7.07
N ARG A 40 7.08 -7.54 5.80
CA ARG A 40 7.73 -8.69 5.17
C ARG A 40 9.12 -8.21 4.76
N SER A 41 10.06 -8.29 5.69
CA SER A 41 11.46 -7.94 5.41
C SER A 41 12.10 -9.04 4.56
N PHE A 42 12.77 -8.62 3.51
CA PHE A 42 13.57 -9.49 2.66
C PHE A 42 15.03 -9.02 2.73
N VAL A 43 15.96 -9.95 2.75
CA VAL A 43 17.39 -9.65 2.70
C VAL A 43 18.01 -10.19 1.41
N PRO A 44 19.08 -9.57 0.89
CA PRO A 44 19.88 -10.17 -0.16
C PRO A 44 20.26 -11.61 0.21
N GLY A 45 20.11 -12.54 -0.72
CA GLY A 45 20.29 -13.96 -0.50
C GLY A 45 19.02 -14.74 -0.17
N ASP A 46 17.93 -14.09 0.28
CA ASP A 46 16.63 -14.74 0.48
C ASP A 46 16.12 -15.33 -0.84
N MET A 47 15.53 -16.52 -0.78
CA MET A 47 14.81 -17.10 -1.91
C MET A 47 13.36 -16.67 -1.87
N VAL A 48 12.85 -16.21 -3.00
CA VAL A 48 11.50 -15.67 -3.12
C VAL A 48 10.77 -16.20 -4.35
N LEU A 49 9.46 -16.35 -4.21
CA LEU A 49 8.51 -16.58 -5.30
C LEU A 49 7.80 -15.26 -5.61
N TRP A 50 7.38 -15.07 -6.86
CA TRP A 50 6.58 -13.91 -7.27
C TRP A 50 5.14 -14.34 -7.56
N ARG A 51 4.20 -13.39 -7.48
CA ARG A 51 2.78 -13.66 -7.71
C ARG A 51 2.51 -13.87 -9.20
N ALA A 52 1.86 -14.98 -9.54
CA ALA A 52 1.40 -15.25 -10.91
C ALA A 52 0.34 -14.21 -11.33
N LEU A 53 0.44 -13.71 -12.57
CA LEU A 53 -0.50 -12.71 -13.10
C LEU A 53 -1.91 -13.27 -13.28
N ASN A 54 -2.03 -14.50 -13.80
CA ASN A 54 -3.32 -15.14 -14.11
C ASN A 54 -3.30 -16.64 -13.76
N PRO A 55 -3.20 -17.01 -12.48
CA PRO A 55 -3.24 -18.42 -12.09
C PRO A 55 -4.65 -18.99 -12.30
N GLY A 56 -4.75 -20.15 -12.94
CA GLY A 56 -5.99 -20.91 -13.03
C GLY A 56 -6.54 -21.30 -11.65
N LYS A 57 -7.82 -21.72 -11.60
CA LYS A 57 -8.57 -21.99 -10.34
C LYS A 57 -7.88 -22.96 -9.37
N LEU A 58 -7.05 -23.87 -9.88
CA LEU A 58 -6.29 -24.88 -9.11
C LEU A 58 -4.78 -24.77 -9.32
N GLN A 59 -4.30 -23.69 -9.93
CA GLN A 59 -2.86 -23.48 -10.11
C GLN A 59 -2.26 -22.74 -8.92
N ASN A 60 -0.96 -22.94 -8.71
CA ASN A 60 -0.23 -22.19 -7.70
C ASN A 60 -0.28 -20.70 -8.05
N LYS A 61 -0.64 -19.86 -7.07
CA LYS A 61 -0.67 -18.40 -7.22
C LYS A 61 0.73 -17.77 -7.17
N TRP A 62 1.74 -18.57 -6.86
CA TRP A 62 3.14 -18.17 -6.77
C TRP A 62 3.96 -18.96 -7.80
N GLU A 63 4.73 -18.25 -8.59
CA GLU A 63 5.55 -18.80 -9.66
C GLU A 63 7.01 -18.40 -9.46
N GLY A 64 7.89 -19.11 -10.17
CA GLY A 64 9.33 -18.86 -10.21
C GLY A 64 10.03 -19.06 -8.86
N SER A 65 11.36 -19.13 -8.89
CA SER A 65 12.19 -19.06 -7.69
C SER A 65 13.40 -18.21 -8.01
N PHE A 66 13.55 -17.09 -7.29
CA PHE A 66 14.64 -16.17 -7.48
C PHE A 66 15.37 -15.94 -6.17
N ARG A 67 16.66 -15.66 -6.26
CA ARG A 67 17.44 -15.18 -5.12
C ARG A 67 17.48 -13.67 -5.17
N LEU A 68 17.11 -13.02 -4.08
CA LEU A 68 17.25 -11.57 -4.00
C LEU A 68 18.72 -11.18 -4.00
N ALA A 69 19.04 -10.13 -4.75
CA ALA A 69 20.35 -9.52 -4.78
C ALA A 69 20.20 -8.04 -4.41
N GLU A 70 21.22 -7.48 -3.77
CA GLU A 70 21.32 -6.04 -3.59
C GLU A 70 21.62 -5.41 -4.96
N LEU A 71 20.85 -4.40 -5.32
CA LEU A 71 21.19 -3.60 -6.50
C LEU A 71 22.16 -2.51 -6.06
N ASP A 72 23.23 -2.35 -6.81
CA ASP A 72 24.21 -1.27 -6.73
C ASP A 72 23.64 0.11 -7.14
N GLY A 73 22.31 0.29 -7.03
CA GLY A 73 21.59 1.45 -7.52
C GLY A 73 21.11 1.33 -8.98
N ALA A 74 21.36 0.21 -9.67
CA ALA A 74 20.85 -0.01 -11.01
C ALA A 74 19.30 -0.09 -11.04
N PRO A 75 18.64 0.48 -12.07
CA PRO A 75 17.19 0.35 -12.23
C PRO A 75 16.82 -1.10 -12.58
N LEU A 76 15.90 -1.67 -11.81
CA LEU A 76 15.33 -2.99 -12.11
C LEU A 76 14.45 -2.91 -13.36
N PRO A 77 14.59 -3.85 -14.31
CA PRO A 77 13.65 -3.93 -15.43
C PRO A 77 12.23 -4.27 -14.98
N HIS A 78 12.08 -4.94 -13.82
CA HIS A 78 10.80 -5.35 -13.24
C HIS A 78 10.82 -5.14 -11.71
N PRO A 79 10.56 -3.92 -11.21
CA PRO A 79 10.46 -3.68 -9.77
C PRO A 79 9.17 -4.29 -9.23
N TRP A 80 9.28 -5.48 -8.63
CA TRP A 80 8.13 -6.12 -7.97
C TRP A 80 7.90 -5.49 -6.59
N ASN A 81 6.64 -5.16 -6.28
CA ASN A 81 6.24 -4.80 -4.93
C ASN A 81 6.52 -5.98 -3.98
N VAL A 82 6.99 -5.70 -2.76
CA VAL A 82 7.14 -6.64 -1.64
C VAL A 82 5.89 -7.52 -1.43
N GLU A 83 4.69 -6.98 -1.67
CA GLU A 83 3.41 -7.73 -1.61
C GLU A 83 3.25 -8.79 -2.69
N ALA A 84 3.92 -8.61 -3.82
CA ALA A 84 3.98 -9.56 -4.92
C ALA A 84 5.09 -10.60 -4.72
N LEU A 85 5.82 -10.56 -3.60
CA LEU A 85 6.87 -11.52 -3.25
C LEU A 85 6.49 -12.35 -2.01
N LYS A 86 6.90 -13.62 -2.00
CA LYS A 86 6.74 -14.54 -0.87
C LYS A 86 8.06 -15.27 -0.60
N LYS A 87 8.49 -15.32 0.67
CA LYS A 87 9.67 -16.11 1.05
C LYS A 87 9.46 -17.58 0.75
N TYR A 88 10.50 -18.20 0.21
CA TYR A 88 10.61 -19.62 -0.06
C TYR A 88 11.77 -20.17 0.75
N TYR A 89 11.51 -21.27 1.46
CA TYR A 89 12.52 -21.99 2.21
C TYR A 89 12.72 -23.33 1.49
N ILE A 90 13.97 -23.68 1.21
CA ILE A 90 14.35 -25.01 0.73
C ILE A 90 14.52 -25.93 1.93
#